data_AF-C5M6J9-F1
#
_entry.id   AF-C5M6J9-F1
#
_cell.length_a   1.000
_cell.length_b   1.000
_cell.length_c   1.000
_cell.angle_alpha   90.00
_cell.angle_beta   90.00
_cell.angle_gamma   90.00
#
_symmetry.space_group_name_H-M   'P 1'
#
loop_
_entity.id
_entity.type
_entity.pdbx_description
1 polymer ?
#
loop_
_entity_poly.entity_id
_entity_poly.type
_entity_poly.pdbx_seq_one_letter_code
_entity_poly.pdbx_strand_id
1 'polypeptide(L)'
;MSFYLNKLSASFSRPSSPSPQQQHLSSTINEPEDKLARESDVTVSNITKGQKSEYKGFSIFIISCNCLIIYILWILLNDDIIKYKLFIDYYPNKYWSIAIPLYSLILMIFIYWWLALYNLEILTLKLNDVRCIIDENSVFPDEVEGEQDGDDDKEMRCLDYIHFAPSGVWDLPIGLVNEILYQNEDTL
;
A
#
# COMPACT_ATOMS: atom_id res chain seq x y z
N MET A 1 12.31 11.88 -10.43
CA MET A 1 12.62 10.43 -10.45
C MET A 1 11.55 9.71 -9.66
N SER A 2 10.48 9.29 -10.35
CA SER A 2 9.26 8.76 -9.72
C SER A 2 9.44 7.27 -9.39
N PHE A 3 9.37 6.93 -8.11
CA PHE A 3 9.38 5.55 -7.64
C PHE A 3 7.94 5.01 -7.61
N TYR A 4 7.65 4.10 -8.53
CA TYR A 4 6.46 3.25 -8.53
C TYR A 4 6.55 2.23 -7.38
N LEU A 5 5.75 2.40 -6.32
CA LEU A 5 5.41 1.32 -5.41
C LEU A 5 3.98 1.51 -4.93
N ASN A 6 3.01 0.94 -5.65
CA ASN A 6 1.71 0.71 -5.04
C ASN A 6 0.99 -0.52 -5.60
N LYS A 7 0.20 -1.12 -4.69
CA LYS A 7 -0.75 -2.23 -4.86
C LYS A 7 -0.23 -3.65 -4.60
N LEU A 8 -0.09 -3.98 -3.32
CA LEU A 8 -0.44 -5.30 -2.79
C LEU A 8 -1.61 -5.14 -1.80
N SER A 9 -2.83 -5.01 -2.34
CA SER A 9 -4.06 -5.27 -1.58
C SER A 9 -4.45 -6.72 -1.84
N ALA A 10 -4.22 -7.61 -0.88
CA ALA A 10 -4.67 -8.99 -0.96
C ALA A 10 -6.14 -9.08 -0.50
N SER A 11 -7.07 -9.01 -1.44
CA SER A 11 -8.48 -9.30 -1.18
C SER A 11 -8.69 -10.81 -1.19
N PHE A 12 -8.91 -11.41 -0.02
CA PHE A 12 -9.31 -12.81 0.10
C PHE A 12 -10.81 -12.92 -0.24
N SER A 13 -11.12 -13.28 -1.48
CA SER A 13 -12.49 -13.61 -1.89
C SER A 13 -12.58 -15.08 -2.32
N ARG A 14 -13.53 -15.77 -1.69
CA ARG A 14 -13.82 -17.21 -1.81
C ARG A 14 -14.25 -17.54 -3.26
N PRO A 15 -13.79 -18.64 -3.87
CA PRO A 15 -14.20 -19.00 -5.24
C PRO A 15 -15.59 -19.65 -5.21
N SER A 16 -16.53 -19.13 -5.99
CA SER A 16 -17.77 -19.82 -6.35
C SER A 16 -17.57 -20.58 -7.66
N SER A 17 -17.86 -21.89 -7.64
CA SER A 17 -17.75 -22.82 -8.77
C SER A 17 -18.66 -22.46 -9.96
N PRO A 18 -18.32 -22.90 -11.19
CA PRO A 18 -18.97 -22.43 -12.42
C PRO A 18 -20.23 -23.24 -12.77
N SER A 19 -21.15 -22.60 -13.50
CA SER A 19 -22.24 -23.27 -14.22
C SER A 19 -22.02 -23.11 -15.72
N PRO A 20 -22.13 -24.16 -16.54
CA PRO A 20 -21.88 -24.08 -17.97
C PRO A 20 -23.16 -23.73 -18.72
N GLN A 21 -23.13 -22.68 -19.55
CA GLN A 21 -24.05 -22.56 -20.68
C GLN A 21 -23.26 -22.29 -21.95
N GLN A 22 -23.23 -23.31 -22.81
CA GLN A 22 -22.86 -23.20 -24.21
C GLN A 22 -23.96 -22.42 -24.94
N GLN A 23 -23.62 -21.45 -25.78
CA GLN A 23 -24.40 -21.14 -26.98
C GLN A 23 -23.56 -20.41 -28.04
N HIS A 24 -23.18 -21.22 -29.03
CA HIS A 24 -23.13 -20.99 -30.47
C HIS A 24 -22.84 -19.58 -31.05
N LEU A 25 -21.78 -19.58 -31.86
CA LEU A 25 -21.26 -18.56 -32.78
C LEU A 25 -22.32 -17.84 -33.63
N SER A 26 -22.23 -16.50 -33.68
CA SER A 26 -22.73 -15.65 -34.77
C SER A 26 -21.84 -14.41 -34.88
N SER A 27 -21.16 -14.30 -36.01
CA SER A 27 -20.26 -13.20 -36.40
C SER A 27 -21.02 -11.88 -36.59
N THR A 28 -20.68 -10.83 -35.83
CA THR A 28 -20.65 -9.42 -36.26
C THR A 28 -19.97 -8.58 -35.18
N ILE A 29 -18.77 -8.10 -35.50
CA ILE A 29 -18.06 -6.91 -34.96
C ILE A 29 -18.55 -6.38 -33.61
N ASN A 30 -18.03 -6.94 -32.52
CA ASN A 30 -18.03 -6.31 -31.19
C ASN A 30 -16.58 -6.21 -30.69
N GLU A 31 -15.85 -5.19 -31.15
CA GLU A 31 -14.55 -4.78 -30.60
C GLU A 31 -14.49 -4.72 -29.05
N PRO A 32 -15.54 -4.27 -28.32
CA PRO A 32 -15.45 -4.23 -26.85
C PRO A 32 -15.48 -5.64 -26.21
N GLU A 33 -16.21 -6.60 -26.79
CA GLU A 33 -16.29 -7.96 -26.25
C GLU A 33 -14.98 -8.71 -26.47
N ASP A 34 -14.34 -8.50 -27.61
CA ASP A 34 -13.05 -9.10 -27.94
C ASP A 34 -11.92 -8.54 -27.05
N LYS A 35 -12.02 -7.27 -26.64
CA LYS A 35 -11.13 -6.65 -25.65
C LYS A 35 -11.30 -7.26 -24.25
N LEU A 36 -12.54 -7.54 -23.84
CA LEU A 36 -12.85 -8.20 -22.57
C LEU A 36 -12.40 -9.67 -22.56
N ALA A 37 -12.59 -10.39 -23.68
CA ALA A 37 -12.11 -11.76 -23.83
C ALA A 37 -10.57 -11.82 -23.76
N ARG A 38 -9.89 -10.87 -24.40
CA ARG A 38 -8.42 -10.77 -24.35
C ARG A 38 -7.90 -10.37 -22.96
N GLU A 39 -8.60 -9.49 -22.23
CA GLU A 39 -8.29 -9.18 -20.81
C GLU A 39 -8.53 -10.38 -19.88
N SER A 40 -9.50 -11.24 -20.21
CA SER A 40 -9.74 -12.48 -19.45
C SER A 40 -8.65 -13.54 -19.68
N ASP A 41 -8.12 -13.67 -20.91
CA ASP A 41 -6.97 -14.53 -21.23
C ASP A 41 -5.66 -14.04 -20.57
N VAL A 42 -5.56 -12.73 -20.27
CA VAL A 42 -4.43 -12.18 -19.50
C VAL A 42 -4.42 -12.75 -18.07
N THR A 43 -5.56 -13.13 -17.50
CA THR A 43 -5.61 -13.78 -16.17
C THR A 43 -5.01 -15.19 -16.18
N VAL A 44 -5.18 -15.95 -17.27
CA VAL A 44 -4.59 -17.29 -17.43
C VAL A 44 -3.07 -17.19 -17.58
N SER A 45 -2.59 -16.20 -18.33
CA SER A 45 -1.15 -15.96 -18.48
C SER A 45 -0.46 -15.51 -17.18
N ASN A 46 -1.20 -14.82 -16.29
CA ASN A 46 -0.70 -14.42 -14.97
C ASN A 46 -0.60 -15.62 -14.01
N ILE A 47 -1.48 -16.62 -14.14
CA ILE A 47 -1.39 -17.90 -13.42
C ILE A 47 -0.16 -18.69 -13.88
N THR A 48 0.17 -18.69 -15.18
CA THR A 48 1.39 -19.32 -15.69
C THR A 48 2.67 -18.58 -15.29
N LYS A 49 2.64 -17.25 -15.14
CA LYS A 49 3.73 -16.50 -14.49
C LYS A 49 3.88 -16.86 -13.01
N GLY A 50 2.77 -17.19 -12.33
CA GLY A 50 2.74 -17.68 -10.95
C GLY A 50 3.53 -18.97 -10.73
N GLN A 51 3.44 -19.94 -11.66
CA GLN A 51 4.18 -21.20 -11.56
C GLN A 51 5.71 -21.02 -11.56
N LYS A 52 6.21 -19.94 -12.19
CA LYS A 52 7.65 -19.61 -12.15
C LYS A 52 8.08 -18.91 -10.85
N SER A 53 7.13 -18.41 -10.07
CA SER A 53 7.39 -17.76 -8.79
C SER A 53 7.48 -18.78 -7.64
N GLU A 54 6.71 -19.88 -7.73
CA GLU A 54 6.61 -20.88 -6.66
C GLU A 54 7.96 -21.53 -6.31
N TYR A 55 8.75 -21.91 -7.32
CA TYR A 55 10.06 -22.54 -7.06
C TYR A 55 11.07 -21.59 -6.41
N LYS A 56 10.96 -20.27 -6.66
CA LYS A 56 11.91 -19.28 -6.09
C LYS A 56 11.76 -19.20 -4.58
N GLY A 57 10.53 -19.21 -4.09
CA GLY A 57 10.21 -19.23 -2.66
C GLY A 57 10.71 -20.50 -1.98
N PHE A 58 10.53 -21.66 -2.63
CA PHE A 58 11.04 -22.92 -2.11
C PHE A 58 12.58 -22.97 -2.07
N SER A 59 13.25 -22.56 -3.14
CA SER A 59 14.71 -22.54 -3.18
C SER A 59 15.30 -21.59 -2.13
N ILE A 60 14.75 -20.38 -1.97
CA ILE A 60 15.25 -19.43 -0.97
C ILE A 60 15.00 -19.94 0.46
N PHE A 61 13.91 -20.66 0.70
CA PHE A 61 13.64 -21.29 2.00
C PHE A 61 14.67 -22.36 2.35
N ILE A 62 14.98 -23.28 1.42
CA ILE A 62 15.98 -24.33 1.64
C ILE A 62 17.36 -23.70 1.88
N ILE A 63 17.74 -22.70 1.09
CA ILE A 63 19.02 -22.00 1.26
C ILE A 63 19.07 -21.29 2.62
N SER A 64 18.02 -20.56 2.99
CA SER A 64 17.91 -19.87 4.28
C SER A 64 18.00 -20.85 5.46
N CYS A 65 17.29 -21.98 5.37
CA CYS A 65 17.33 -23.04 6.39
C CYS A 65 18.74 -23.64 6.53
N ASN A 66 19.42 -23.95 5.42
CA ASN A 66 20.80 -24.44 5.45
C ASN A 66 21.77 -23.41 6.05
N CYS A 67 21.68 -22.14 5.64
CA CYS A 67 22.47 -21.06 6.22
C CYS A 67 22.23 -20.91 7.72
N LEU A 68 20.98 -21.02 8.17
CA LEU A 68 20.60 -20.94 9.58
C LEU A 68 21.16 -22.14 10.39
N ILE A 69 21.13 -23.35 9.83
CA ILE A 69 21.75 -24.53 10.46
C ILE A 69 23.25 -24.34 10.63
N ILE A 70 23.94 -23.87 9.58
CA ILE A 70 25.39 -23.59 9.63
C ILE A 70 25.68 -22.49 10.66
N TYR A 71 24.84 -21.45 10.73
CA TYR A 71 24.96 -20.38 11.70
C TYR A 71 24.78 -20.85 13.15
N ILE A 72 23.74 -21.65 13.42
CA ILE A 72 23.51 -22.24 14.75
C ILE A 72 24.65 -23.18 15.14
N LEU A 73 25.09 -24.02 14.20
CA LEU A 73 26.23 -24.91 14.42
C LEU A 73 27.48 -24.11 14.77
N TRP A 74 27.71 -22.99 14.09
CA TRP A 74 28.80 -22.09 14.38
C TRP A 74 28.71 -21.47 15.80
N ILE A 75 27.52 -21.08 16.26
CA ILE A 75 27.31 -20.56 17.61
C ILE A 75 27.53 -21.64 18.68
N LEU A 76 27.05 -22.86 18.44
CA LEU A 76 27.14 -23.96 19.40
C LEU A 76 28.56 -24.52 19.53
N LEU A 77 29.38 -24.39 18.48
CA LEU A 77 30.75 -24.87 18.49
C LEU A 77 31.62 -23.98 19.40
N ASN A 78 32.35 -24.60 20.34
CA ASN A 78 33.27 -23.89 21.23
C ASN A 78 34.58 -23.55 20.48
N ASP A 79 35.18 -22.39 20.78
CA ASP A 79 36.33 -21.83 20.05
C ASP A 79 37.54 -22.77 20.10
N ASP A 80 37.70 -23.50 21.21
CA ASP A 80 38.76 -24.49 21.40
C ASP A 80 38.65 -25.65 20.41
N ILE A 81 37.41 -26.04 20.07
CA ILE A 81 37.14 -27.15 19.15
C ILE A 81 37.47 -26.72 17.72
N ILE A 82 37.18 -25.46 17.36
CA ILE A 82 37.50 -24.91 16.04
C ILE A 82 39.01 -24.85 15.86
N LYS A 83 39.73 -24.28 16.83
CA LYS A 83 41.19 -24.13 16.74
C LYS A 83 41.90 -25.48 16.74
N TYR A 84 41.54 -26.38 17.66
CA TYR A 84 42.23 -27.66 17.83
C TYR A 84 41.88 -28.70 16.76
N LYS A 85 40.62 -28.76 16.29
CA LYS A 85 40.17 -29.80 15.33
C LYS A 85 40.20 -29.34 13.88
N LEU A 86 39.96 -28.05 13.61
CA LEU A 86 39.86 -27.53 12.25
C LEU A 86 41.10 -26.76 11.80
N PHE A 87 42.08 -26.49 12.68
CA PHE A 87 43.34 -25.78 12.35
C PHE A 87 43.12 -24.42 11.62
N ILE A 88 41.96 -23.78 11.84
CA ILE A 88 41.64 -22.44 11.33
C ILE A 88 41.79 -21.44 12.47
N ASP A 89 42.77 -20.53 12.36
CA ASP A 89 43.04 -19.50 13.38
C ASP A 89 42.33 -18.16 13.13
N TYR A 90 41.76 -17.94 11.94
CA TYR A 90 41.25 -16.64 11.49
C TYR A 90 39.73 -16.45 11.64
N TYR A 91 39.05 -17.20 12.50
CA TYR A 91 37.59 -17.07 12.61
C TYR A 91 37.17 -15.73 13.28
N PRO A 92 36.19 -14.97 12.74
CA PRO A 92 35.73 -13.72 13.36
C PRO A 92 35.19 -13.92 14.78
N ASN A 93 35.42 -12.94 15.67
CA ASN A 93 35.02 -13.03 17.08
C ASN A 93 33.53 -13.42 17.23
N LYS A 94 33.24 -14.35 18.16
CA LYS A 94 31.90 -14.87 18.47
C LYS A 94 30.89 -13.78 18.90
N TYR A 95 31.35 -12.58 19.22
CA TYR A 95 30.51 -11.38 19.36
C TYR A 95 29.56 -11.16 18.17
N TRP A 96 29.97 -11.51 16.95
CA TRP A 96 29.12 -11.35 15.77
C TRP A 96 27.82 -12.16 15.86
N SER A 97 27.80 -13.26 16.62
CA SER A 97 26.62 -14.09 16.86
C SER A 97 25.49 -13.35 17.58
N ILE A 98 25.83 -12.36 18.40
CA ILE A 98 24.84 -11.51 19.08
C ILE A 98 24.65 -10.17 18.36
N ALA A 99 25.68 -9.68 17.67
CA ALA A 99 25.59 -8.45 16.90
C ALA A 99 24.57 -8.57 15.76
N ILE A 100 24.62 -9.64 14.96
CA ILE A 100 23.71 -9.85 13.81
C ILE A 100 22.22 -9.78 14.22
N PRO A 101 21.74 -10.57 15.20
CA PRO A 101 20.32 -10.50 15.60
C PRO A 101 19.97 -9.14 16.22
N LEU A 102 20.88 -8.52 16.97
CA LEU A 102 20.65 -7.21 17.57
C LEU A 102 20.47 -6.11 16.50
N TYR A 103 21.38 -6.05 15.51
CA TYR A 103 21.26 -5.13 14.39
C TYR A 103 20.00 -5.39 13.56
N SER A 104 19.59 -6.65 13.38
CA SER A 104 18.34 -6.98 12.68
C SER A 104 17.10 -6.42 13.40
N LEU A 105 17.05 -6.50 14.74
CA LEU A 105 15.94 -5.94 15.51
C LEU A 105 15.92 -4.41 15.45
N ILE A 106 17.09 -3.78 15.55
CA ILE A 106 17.24 -2.31 15.45
C ILE A 106 16.86 -1.82 14.05
N LEU A 107 17.23 -2.57 13.00
CA LEU A 107 16.84 -2.27 11.63
C LEU A 107 15.33 -2.37 11.45
N MET A 108 14.69 -3.40 12.03
CA MET A 108 13.24 -3.58 11.98
C MET A 108 12.50 -2.37 12.56
N ILE A 109 12.86 -1.94 13.78
CA ILE A 109 12.22 -0.76 14.40
C ILE A 109 12.50 0.52 13.60
N PHE A 110 13.70 0.66 13.05
CA PHE A 110 14.05 1.79 12.19
C PHE A 110 13.17 1.85 10.94
N ILE A 111 12.91 0.71 10.29
CA ILE A 111 12.00 0.62 9.13
C ILE A 111 10.58 1.03 9.51
N TYR A 112 10.07 0.59 10.67
CA TYR A 112 8.74 0.99 11.14
C TYR A 112 8.63 2.50 11.37
N TRP A 113 9.62 3.09 12.04
CA TRP A 113 9.67 4.53 12.24
C TRP A 113 9.77 5.30 10.92
N TRP A 114 10.65 4.86 10.03
CA TRP A 114 10.81 5.46 8.71
C TRP A 114 9.50 5.43 7.92
N LEU A 115 8.82 4.29 7.91
CA LEU A 115 7.54 4.13 7.22
C LEU A 115 6.45 5.00 7.88
N ALA A 116 6.40 5.08 9.21
CA ALA A 116 5.45 5.95 9.91
C ALA A 116 5.67 7.43 9.55
N LEU A 117 6.92 7.90 9.57
CA LEU A 117 7.27 9.26 9.18
C LEU A 117 6.96 9.52 7.71
N TYR A 118 7.29 8.59 6.83
CA TYR A 118 6.99 8.70 5.40
C TYR A 118 5.47 8.79 5.14
N ASN A 119 4.68 7.96 5.82
CA ASN A 119 3.23 8.02 5.70
C ASN A 119 2.69 9.38 6.20
N LEU A 120 3.21 9.89 7.31
CA LEU A 120 2.75 11.14 7.93
C LEU A 120 3.14 12.38 7.10
N GLU A 121 4.37 12.45 6.60
CA GLU A 121 4.88 13.66 5.95
C GLU A 121 4.60 13.71 4.45
N ILE A 122 4.63 12.56 3.77
CA ILE A 122 4.63 12.51 2.30
C ILE A 122 3.31 12.00 1.75
N LEU A 123 2.71 10.97 2.37
CA LEU A 123 1.46 10.37 1.87
C LEU A 123 0.20 11.03 2.43
N THR A 124 0.25 11.56 3.65
CA THR A 124 -0.88 12.32 4.20
C THR A 124 -0.74 13.80 3.88
N LEU A 125 -1.85 14.40 3.48
CA LEU A 125 -1.94 15.84 3.31
C LEU A 125 -1.80 16.55 4.65
N LYS A 126 -1.34 17.81 4.60
CA LYS A 126 -1.29 18.67 5.79
C LYS A 126 -2.72 18.87 6.31
N LEU A 127 -2.88 18.88 7.64
CA LEU A 127 -4.19 19.04 8.29
C LEU A 127 -4.93 20.33 7.90
N ASN A 128 -4.21 21.36 7.44
CA ASN A 128 -4.79 22.63 7.01
C ASN A 128 -5.09 22.69 5.51
N ASP A 129 -4.99 21.56 4.81
CA ASP A 129 -5.28 21.48 3.38
C ASP A 129 -6.77 21.18 3.16
N VAL A 130 -7.40 21.95 2.28
CA VAL A 130 -8.82 21.85 1.95
C VAL A 130 -9.14 20.53 1.25
N ARG A 131 -8.16 19.93 0.57
CA ARG A 131 -8.24 18.57 0.00
C ARG A 131 -8.41 17.46 1.05
N CYS A 132 -8.31 17.76 2.35
CA CYS A 132 -8.72 16.80 3.38
C CYS A 132 -10.26 16.67 3.50
N ILE A 133 -11.02 17.64 3.02
CA ILE A 133 -12.49 17.70 3.09
C ILE A 133 -13.11 17.29 1.75
N ILE A 134 -12.40 17.51 0.65
CA ILE A 134 -12.87 17.33 -0.73
C ILE A 134 -12.23 16.08 -1.34
N ASP A 135 -13.00 15.38 -2.18
CA ASP A 135 -12.51 14.31 -3.05
C ASP A 135 -12.73 14.67 -4.53
N GLU A 136 -12.16 13.88 -5.45
CA GLU A 136 -12.28 14.02 -6.92
C GLU A 136 -13.75 14.08 -7.39
N ASN A 137 -14.66 13.54 -6.59
CA ASN A 137 -16.11 13.45 -6.85
C ASN A 137 -16.96 14.49 -6.09
N SER A 138 -16.36 15.48 -5.44
CA SER A 138 -17.11 16.60 -4.83
C SER A 138 -17.78 17.45 -5.91
N VAL A 139 -19.02 17.87 -5.65
CA VAL A 139 -19.84 18.67 -6.58
C VAL A 139 -20.26 19.96 -5.88
N PHE A 140 -19.90 21.09 -6.47
CA PHE A 140 -20.31 22.42 -6.01
C PHE A 140 -21.47 22.99 -6.83
N PRO A 141 -22.38 23.79 -6.22
CA PRO A 141 -23.59 24.28 -6.88
C PRO A 141 -23.34 25.25 -8.05
N ASP A 142 -22.16 25.88 -8.15
CA ASP A 142 -21.75 26.70 -9.32
C ASP A 142 -20.95 25.92 -10.38
N GLU A 143 -20.84 24.60 -10.26
CA GLU A 143 -20.26 23.78 -11.33
C GLU A 143 -21.21 23.71 -12.52
N VAL A 144 -20.90 24.47 -13.58
CA VAL A 144 -21.59 24.36 -14.85
C VAL A 144 -21.24 23.01 -15.46
N GLU A 145 -22.24 22.16 -15.69
CA GLU A 145 -22.07 20.82 -16.29
C GLU A 145 -21.25 20.91 -17.60
N GLY A 146 -19.99 20.46 -17.55
CA GLY A 146 -19.08 20.43 -18.71
C GLY A 146 -17.81 21.29 -18.59
N GLU A 147 -17.66 22.09 -17.53
CA GLU A 147 -16.43 22.87 -17.29
C GLU A 147 -15.46 22.05 -16.40
N GLN A 148 -14.35 21.60 -17.00
CA GLN A 148 -13.27 20.97 -16.23
C GLN A 148 -12.43 22.06 -15.57
N ASP A 149 -12.82 22.47 -14.37
CA ASP A 149 -11.99 23.34 -13.53
C ASP A 149 -10.68 22.64 -13.17
N GLY A 150 -9.57 23.39 -13.19
CA GLY A 150 -8.29 22.92 -12.69
C GLY A 150 -8.34 22.64 -11.19
N ASP A 151 -7.42 21.81 -10.68
CA ASP A 151 -7.34 21.45 -9.24
C ASP A 151 -7.27 22.72 -8.37
N ASP A 152 -6.49 23.72 -8.79
CA ASP A 152 -6.33 25.01 -8.11
C ASP A 152 -7.64 25.84 -8.09
N ASP A 153 -8.44 25.78 -9.16
CA ASP A 153 -9.70 26.53 -9.26
C ASP A 153 -10.79 25.92 -8.38
N LYS A 154 -10.82 24.57 -8.29
CA LYS A 154 -11.71 23.82 -7.40
C LYS A 154 -11.38 24.08 -5.93
N GLU A 155 -10.09 24.09 -5.57
CA GLU A 155 -9.66 24.42 -4.20
C GLU A 155 -10.16 25.81 -3.78
N MET A 156 -10.03 26.82 -4.65
CA MET A 156 -10.45 28.19 -4.32
C MET A 156 -11.96 28.31 -4.16
N ARG A 157 -12.75 27.70 -5.06
CA ARG A 157 -14.21 27.67 -4.94
C ARG A 157 -14.65 26.99 -3.65
N CYS A 158 -14.01 25.87 -3.30
CA CYS A 158 -14.39 25.18 -2.07
C CYS A 158 -14.01 25.94 -0.80
N LEU A 159 -12.93 26.70 -0.81
CA LEU A 159 -12.56 27.56 0.30
C LEU A 159 -13.62 28.63 0.55
N ASP A 160 -14.20 29.18 -0.52
CA ASP A 160 -15.37 30.06 -0.43
C ASP A 160 -16.60 29.32 0.12
N TYR A 161 -16.90 28.10 -0.32
CA TYR A 161 -18.05 27.31 0.20
C TYR A 161 -17.91 26.89 1.67
N ILE A 162 -16.69 26.67 2.17
CA ILE A 162 -16.45 26.30 3.57
C ILE A 162 -16.82 27.47 4.51
N HIS A 163 -16.59 28.70 4.08
CA HIS A 163 -16.76 29.91 4.90
C HIS A 163 -18.04 30.70 4.61
N PHE A 164 -18.56 30.61 3.39
CA PHE A 164 -19.75 31.36 2.96
C PHE A 164 -20.87 30.40 2.55
N ALA A 165 -22.07 30.65 3.06
CA ALA A 165 -23.24 29.89 2.66
C ALA A 165 -23.61 30.25 1.21
N PRO A 166 -23.65 29.28 0.28
CA PRO A 166 -24.42 29.48 -0.94
C PRO A 166 -25.88 29.69 -0.55
N SER A 167 -26.68 30.27 -1.45
CA SER A 167 -28.11 30.53 -1.22
C SER A 167 -28.74 29.36 -0.45
N GLY A 168 -29.30 29.62 0.74
CA GLY A 168 -29.59 28.63 1.81
C GLY A 168 -30.60 27.51 1.50
N VAL A 169 -30.81 27.23 0.21
CA VAL A 169 -31.37 26.02 -0.36
C VAL A 169 -30.31 24.90 -0.46
N TRP A 170 -29.03 25.25 -0.56
CA TRP A 170 -27.89 24.33 -0.59
C TRP A 170 -27.13 24.41 0.75
N ASP A 171 -26.49 23.31 1.16
CA ASP A 171 -26.02 23.03 2.53
C ASP A 171 -25.37 24.18 3.32
N LEU A 172 -25.46 24.10 4.66
CA LEU A 172 -24.91 25.09 5.58
C LEU A 172 -23.37 24.97 5.65
N PRO A 173 -22.62 26.08 5.65
CA PRO A 173 -21.17 26.03 5.76
C PRO A 173 -20.76 25.38 7.09
N ILE A 174 -19.77 24.49 7.03
CA ILE A 174 -19.32 23.70 8.18
C ILE A 174 -18.83 24.59 9.33
N GLY A 175 -18.28 25.78 9.03
CA GLY A 175 -17.89 26.76 10.04
C GLY A 175 -19.07 27.24 10.89
N LEU A 176 -20.21 27.52 10.27
CA LEU A 176 -21.43 27.96 10.96
C LEU A 176 -22.07 26.79 11.73
N VAL A 177 -22.04 25.57 11.17
CA VAL A 177 -22.49 24.37 11.88
C VAL A 177 -21.63 24.14 13.13
N ASN A 178 -20.31 24.26 13.01
CA ASN A 178 -19.38 24.08 14.12
C ASN A 178 -19.57 25.18 15.19
N GLU A 179 -19.83 26.42 14.77
CA GLU A 179 -20.21 27.49 15.68
C GLU A 179 -21.51 27.14 16.42
N ILE A 180 -22.60 26.80 15.72
CA ILE A 180 -23.88 26.48 16.38
C ILE A 180 -23.79 25.26 17.31
N LEU A 181 -23.05 24.22 16.92
CA LEU A 181 -22.97 22.97 17.69
C LEU A 181 -22.02 23.03 18.88
N TYR A 182 -20.95 23.84 18.81
CA TYR A 182 -19.88 23.86 19.81
C TYR A 182 -19.66 25.22 20.46
N GLN A 183 -20.46 26.23 20.14
CA GLN A 183 -20.52 27.47 20.91
C GLN A 183 -21.10 27.14 22.28
N ASN A 184 -20.20 26.89 23.23
CA ASN A 184 -20.56 26.67 24.62
C ASN A 184 -21.33 27.90 25.13
N GLU A 185 -22.47 27.68 25.77
CA GLU A 185 -23.26 28.71 26.47
C GLU A 185 -22.50 29.30 27.68
N ASP A 186 -21.30 28.79 28.00
CA ASP A 186 -20.55 29.04 29.23
C ASP A 186 -19.66 30.32 29.21
N THR A 187 -19.76 31.17 28.19
CA THR A 187 -19.05 32.48 28.16
C THR A 187 -19.98 33.67 28.38
N LEU A 188 -20.80 33.63 29.44
CA LEU A 188 -21.46 34.79 30.05
C LEU A 188 -21.16 34.89 31.55
#